data_AF-A0A945I3N3-F1
#
_entry.id   AF-A0A945I3N3-F1
#
_cell.length_a   1.000
_cell.length_b   1.000
_cell.length_c   1.000
_cell.angle_alpha   90.00
_cell.angle_beta   90.00
_cell.angle_gamma   90.00
#
_symmetry.space_group_name_H-M   'P 1'
#
loop_
_entity.id
_entity.type
_entity.pdbx_description
1 polymer ?
#
loop_
_entity_poly.entity_id
_entity_poly.type
_entity_poly.pdbx_seq_one_letter_code
_entity_poly.pdbx_strand_id
1 'polypeptide(L)'
;MVRPLAQTPIRPNHITGLTLLMTFGAGGLFALGDDALANWAAGLFVFARFLDHFDGELARLQGTASKFGYYFDYVVGGLSYAALFAGLGFGHFHGFNQGALGNWALLLGGAGTASALISLFSNLGIDQRTAELVEGEAIGYPAWAGFELEDGIYLIAPVTWLGFLTPFFVAAGIGATIYCLWTIWS
;
A
#
# COMPACT_ATOMS: atom_id res chain seq x y z
N MET A 1 8.19 17.14 10.14
CA MET A 1 7.92 17.04 11.60
C MET A 1 8.80 15.98 12.30
N VAL A 2 9.99 15.67 11.75
CA VAL A 2 10.82 14.51 12.13
C VAL A 2 11.99 14.84 13.08
N ARG A 3 12.18 16.13 13.41
CA ARG A 3 13.33 16.62 14.21
C ARG A 3 13.50 15.97 15.59
N PRO A 4 12.44 15.58 16.34
CA PRO A 4 12.62 14.93 17.63
C PRO A 4 13.19 13.50 17.53
N LEU A 5 12.87 12.78 16.45
CA LEU A 5 13.32 11.38 16.25
C LEU A 5 14.70 11.29 15.63
N ALA A 6 15.19 12.35 14.98
CA ALA A 6 16.52 12.38 14.37
C ALA A 6 17.65 12.06 15.37
N GLN A 7 17.44 12.33 16.67
CA GLN A 7 18.40 12.05 17.75
C GLN A 7 18.11 10.74 18.52
N THR A 8 17.11 9.95 18.11
CA THR A 8 16.77 8.67 18.75
C THR A 8 17.46 7.50 18.06
N PRO A 9 17.69 6.36 18.74
CA PRO A 9 18.26 5.15 18.13
C PRO A 9 17.28 4.41 17.19
N ILE A 10 16.07 4.94 16.98
CA ILE A 10 15.08 4.36 16.07
C ILE A 10 15.59 4.53 14.64
N ARG A 11 15.80 3.41 13.95
CA ARG A 11 16.24 3.36 12.56
C ARG A 11 15.04 3.30 11.62
N PRO A 12 15.14 3.84 10.39
CA PRO A 12 14.09 3.77 9.38
C PRO A 12 13.51 2.36 9.21
N ASN A 13 14.37 1.34 9.07
CA ASN A 13 13.94 -0.05 8.89
C ASN A 13 13.07 -0.60 10.04
N HIS A 14 13.18 -0.08 11.27
CA HIS A 14 12.29 -0.49 12.36
C HIS A 14 10.88 0.05 12.15
N ILE A 15 10.76 1.26 11.58
CA ILE A 15 9.48 1.88 11.24
C ILE A 15 8.86 1.10 10.07
N THR A 16 9.63 0.82 9.01
CA THR A 16 9.18 0.01 7.88
C THR A 16 8.71 -1.40 8.30
N GLY A 17 9.41 -2.04 9.25
CA GLY A 17 8.97 -3.32 9.80
C GLY A 17 7.66 -3.22 10.59
N LEU A 18 7.46 -2.10 11.30
CA LEU A 18 6.21 -1.83 12.01
C LEU A 18 5.07 -1.55 11.03
N THR A 19 5.30 -0.78 9.96
CA THR A 19 4.26 -0.50 8.95
C THR A 19 3.76 -1.79 8.31
N LEU A 20 4.65 -2.73 7.98
CA LEU A 20 4.28 -4.06 7.47
C LEU A 20 3.32 -4.81 8.41
N LEU A 21 3.63 -4.85 9.71
CA LEU A 21 2.78 -5.53 10.69
C LEU A 21 1.40 -4.86 10.79
N MET A 22 1.37 -3.53 10.72
CA MET A 22 0.13 -2.76 10.80
C MET A 22 -0.74 -2.94 9.55
N THR A 23 -0.15 -2.96 8.35
CA THR A 23 -0.90 -3.16 7.10
C THR A 23 -1.42 -4.58 6.96
N PHE A 24 -0.67 -5.58 7.43
CA PHE A 24 -1.15 -6.96 7.52
C PHE A 24 -2.28 -7.10 8.56
N GLY A 25 -2.14 -6.45 9.71
CA GLY A 25 -3.21 -6.36 10.71
C GLY A 25 -4.48 -5.71 10.13
N ALA A 26 -4.33 -4.60 9.41
CA ALA A 26 -5.44 -3.92 8.73
C ALA A 26 -6.10 -4.82 7.67
N GLY A 27 -5.30 -5.50 6.84
CA GLY A 27 -5.81 -6.48 5.87
C GLY A 27 -6.60 -7.62 6.55
N GLY A 28 -6.10 -8.12 7.68
CA GLY A 28 -6.81 -9.11 8.50
C GLY A 28 -8.13 -8.58 9.06
N LEU A 29 -8.16 -7.33 9.55
CA LEU A 29 -9.39 -6.70 10.04
C LEU A 29 -10.41 -6.49 8.91
N PHE A 30 -9.98 -6.05 7.73
CA PHE A 30 -10.86 -5.96 6.56
C PHE A 30 -11.42 -7.32 6.16
N ALA A 31 -10.62 -8.39 6.27
CA ALA A 31 -11.05 -9.75 5.97
C ALA A 31 -12.18 -10.25 6.87
N LEU A 32 -12.36 -9.68 8.07
CA LEU A 32 -13.44 -10.08 8.98
C LEU A 32 -14.82 -9.62 8.48
N GLY A 33 -14.90 -8.66 7.55
CA GLY A 33 -16.15 -8.25 6.92
C GLY A 33 -17.14 -7.52 7.85
N ASP A 34 -16.66 -7.02 8.99
CA ASP A 34 -17.43 -6.22 9.95
C ASP A 34 -17.17 -4.72 9.74
N ASP A 35 -18.23 -3.93 9.64
CA ASP A 35 -18.12 -2.49 9.32
C ASP A 35 -17.38 -1.68 10.38
N ALA A 36 -17.54 -2.04 11.67
CA ALA A 36 -16.84 -1.34 12.75
C ALA A 36 -15.34 -1.68 12.73
N LEU A 37 -14.98 -2.94 12.49
CA LEU A 37 -13.59 -3.36 12.31
C LEU A 37 -12.97 -2.78 11.04
N ALA A 38 -13.74 -2.60 9.97
CA ALA A 38 -13.29 -1.95 8.75
C ALA A 38 -12.91 -0.49 8.99
N ASN A 39 -13.66 0.24 9.82
CA ASN A 39 -13.32 1.62 10.19
C ASN A 39 -11.96 1.70 10.91
N TRP A 40 -11.68 0.76 11.82
CA TRP A 40 -10.38 0.63 12.47
C TRP A 40 -9.28 0.20 11.50
N ALA A 41 -9.57 -0.74 10.61
CA ALA A 41 -8.64 -1.23 9.59
C ALA A 41 -8.20 -0.08 8.67
N ALA A 42 -9.14 0.75 8.20
CA ALA A 42 -8.85 1.87 7.32
C ALA A 42 -8.01 2.94 8.01
N GLY A 43 -8.32 3.27 9.28
CA GLY A 43 -7.51 4.17 10.09
C GLY A 43 -6.10 3.64 10.34
N LEU A 44 -5.98 2.34 10.66
CA LEU A 44 -4.71 1.67 10.88
C LEU A 44 -3.85 1.65 9.61
N PHE A 45 -4.46 1.37 8.45
CA PHE A 45 -3.76 1.33 7.17
C PHE A 45 -3.23 2.71 6.77
N VAL A 46 -4.06 3.75 6.89
CA VAL A 46 -3.65 5.14 6.61
C VAL A 46 -2.54 5.59 7.56
N PHE A 47 -2.65 5.25 8.85
CA PHE A 47 -1.61 5.59 9.81
C PHE A 47 -0.30 4.84 9.53
N ALA A 48 -0.35 3.58 9.09
CA ALA A 48 0.83 2.85 8.65
C ALA A 48 1.48 3.51 7.43
N ARG A 49 0.69 3.91 6.41
CA ARG A 49 1.21 4.62 5.22
C ARG A 49 1.80 5.99 5.55
N PHE A 50 1.24 6.67 6.54
CA PHE A 50 1.84 7.89 7.07
C PHE A 50 3.19 7.61 7.71
N LEU A 51 3.32 6.57 8.55
CA LEU A 51 4.60 6.20 9.17
C LEU A 51 5.68 5.80 8.14
N ASP A 52 5.26 5.15 7.05
CA ASP A 52 6.10 4.79 5.89
C ASP A 52 6.76 6.05 5.29
N HIS A 53 5.96 7.08 5.00
CA HIS A 53 6.50 8.36 4.50
C HIS A 53 7.47 9.02 5.49
N PHE A 54 7.23 8.84 6.79
CA PHE A 54 8.10 9.38 7.84
C PHE A 54 9.46 8.69 7.88
N ASP A 55 9.55 7.39 7.56
CA ASP A 55 10.82 6.67 7.61
C ASP A 55 11.77 7.07 6.47
N GLY A 56 11.23 7.37 5.29
CA GLY A 56 11.98 7.85 4.13
C GLY A 56 12.46 9.29 4.32
N GLU A 57 11.67 10.14 4.98
CA GLU A 57 12.14 11.46 5.43
C GLU A 57 13.19 11.33 6.54
N LEU A 58 13.00 10.44 7.50
CA LEU A 58 13.94 10.21 8.60
C LEU A 58 15.29 9.72 8.08
N ALA A 59 15.31 8.78 7.14
CA ALA A 59 16.53 8.25 6.53
C ALA A 59 17.36 9.34 5.84
N ARG A 60 16.68 10.27 5.14
CA ARG A 60 17.32 11.43 4.48
C ARG A 60 17.87 12.43 5.51
N LEU A 61 17.13 12.67 6.59
CA LEU A 61 17.55 13.58 7.66
C LEU A 61 18.69 13.03 8.53
N GLN A 62 18.70 11.72 8.79
CA GLN A 62 19.76 11.06 9.58
C GLN A 62 20.99 10.70 8.74
N GLY A 63 20.92 10.81 7.41
CA GLY A 63 22.01 10.38 6.52
C GLY A 63 22.23 8.86 6.52
N THR A 64 21.23 8.07 6.94
CA THR A 64 21.29 6.61 7.04
C THR A 64 20.57 5.92 5.88
N ALA A 65 20.31 6.63 4.79
CA ALA A 65 19.77 6.06 3.57
C ALA A 65 20.67 4.91 3.06
N SER A 66 20.08 3.77 2.73
CA SER A 66 20.82 2.59 2.28
C SER A 66 20.04 1.87 1.19
N LYS A 67 20.75 1.20 0.27
CA LYS A 67 20.12 0.37 -0.77
C LYS A 67 19.20 -0.69 -0.16
N PHE A 68 19.64 -1.34 0.92
CA PHE A 68 18.80 -2.31 1.63
C PHE A 68 17.51 -1.68 2.18
N GLY A 69 17.60 -0.54 2.86
CA GLY A 69 16.43 0.15 3.40
C GLY A 69 15.43 0.54 2.30
N TYR A 70 15.94 1.05 1.17
CA TYR A 70 15.11 1.35 -0.01
C TYR A 70 14.37 0.12 -0.55
N TYR A 71 15.08 -0.99 -0.79
CA TYR A 71 14.43 -2.22 -1.27
C TYR A 71 13.46 -2.80 -0.24
N PHE A 72 13.78 -2.70 1.05
CA PHE A 72 12.91 -3.18 2.12
C PHE A 72 11.60 -2.39 2.17
N ASP A 73 11.67 -1.06 2.14
CA ASP A 73 10.53 -0.16 2.04
C ASP A 73 9.66 -0.45 0.81
N TYR A 74 10.32 -0.58 -0.36
CA TYR A 74 9.64 -0.92 -1.61
C TYR A 74 8.86 -2.25 -1.54
N VAL A 75 9.47 -3.29 -0.98
CA VAL A 75 8.83 -4.60 -0.78
C VAL A 75 7.67 -4.51 0.21
N VAL A 76 7.85 -3.80 1.32
CA VAL A 76 6.80 -3.60 2.32
C VAL A 76 5.61 -2.84 1.73
N GLY A 77 5.84 -1.82 0.90
CA GLY A 77 4.77 -1.13 0.17
C GLY A 77 3.96 -2.08 -0.70
N GLY A 78 4.61 -2.88 -1.55
CA GLY A 78 3.93 -3.85 -2.42
C GLY A 78 3.14 -4.92 -1.65
N LEU A 79 3.73 -5.48 -0.59
CA LEU A 79 3.06 -6.44 0.28
C LEU A 79 1.87 -5.83 1.04
N SER A 80 1.96 -4.56 1.42
CA SER A 80 0.88 -3.85 2.10
C SER A 80 -0.36 -3.71 1.21
N TYR A 81 -0.18 -3.34 -0.06
CA TYR A 81 -1.29 -3.31 -1.03
C TYR A 81 -1.85 -4.70 -1.31
N ALA A 82 -1.00 -5.73 -1.42
CA ALA A 82 -1.44 -7.11 -1.58
C ALA A 82 -2.32 -7.58 -0.41
N ALA A 83 -1.90 -7.28 0.83
CA ALA A 83 -2.68 -7.60 2.03
C ALA A 83 -4.01 -6.84 2.07
N LEU A 84 -4.02 -5.57 1.65
CA LEU A 84 -5.23 -4.76 1.57
C LEU A 84 -6.26 -5.36 0.61
N PHE A 85 -5.87 -5.64 -0.64
CA PHE A 85 -6.79 -6.17 -1.65
C PHE A 85 -7.28 -7.58 -1.29
N ALA A 86 -6.42 -8.43 -0.73
CA ALA A 86 -6.81 -9.74 -0.24
C ALA A 86 -7.84 -9.62 0.90
N GLY A 87 -7.58 -8.74 1.87
CA GLY A 87 -8.47 -8.50 3.00
C GLY A 87 -9.83 -7.97 2.57
N LEU A 88 -9.86 -6.94 1.72
CA LEU A 88 -11.09 -6.37 1.19
C LEU A 88 -11.88 -7.37 0.35
N GLY A 89 -11.20 -8.15 -0.50
CA GLY A 89 -11.85 -9.18 -1.31
C GLY A 89 -12.52 -10.26 -0.48
N PHE A 90 -11.84 -10.75 0.56
CA PHE A 90 -12.42 -11.75 1.46
C PHE A 90 -13.55 -11.14 2.30
N GLY A 91 -13.36 -9.94 2.86
CA GLY A 91 -14.41 -9.26 3.65
C GLY A 91 -15.69 -9.01 2.85
N HIS A 92 -15.59 -8.62 1.57
CA HIS A 92 -16.74 -8.43 0.68
C HIS A 92 -17.37 -9.72 0.18
N PHE A 93 -16.66 -10.84 0.22
CA PHE A 93 -17.19 -12.14 -0.18
C PHE A 93 -18.18 -12.68 0.85
N HIS A 94 -17.95 -12.48 2.15
CA HIS A 94 -18.75 -13.11 3.20
C HIS A 94 -19.44 -12.15 4.20
N GLY A 95 -18.92 -10.95 4.43
CA GLY A 95 -19.41 -10.06 5.49
C GLY A 95 -20.03 -8.77 4.98
N PHE A 96 -19.25 -7.93 4.30
CA PHE A 96 -19.70 -6.59 3.90
C PHE A 96 -20.91 -6.64 2.98
N ASN A 97 -21.90 -5.79 3.26
CA ASN A 97 -23.12 -5.69 2.47
C ASN A 97 -23.80 -7.04 2.20
N GLN A 98 -23.77 -7.96 3.18
CA GLN A 98 -24.33 -9.32 3.07
C GLN A 98 -23.73 -10.14 1.90
N GLY A 99 -22.48 -9.85 1.52
CA GLY A 99 -21.82 -10.53 0.41
C GLY A 99 -22.39 -10.15 -0.96
N ALA A 100 -22.93 -8.93 -1.13
CA ALA A 100 -23.57 -8.48 -2.38
C ALA A 100 -22.71 -8.68 -3.66
N LEU A 101 -21.39 -8.63 -3.53
CA LEU A 101 -20.45 -8.88 -4.63
C LEU A 101 -20.24 -10.38 -4.91
N GLY A 102 -20.47 -11.26 -3.93
CA GLY A 102 -20.25 -12.70 -4.04
C GLY A 102 -18.87 -13.04 -4.61
N ASN A 103 -18.82 -13.96 -5.59
CA ASN A 103 -17.56 -14.39 -6.21
C ASN A 103 -16.80 -13.25 -6.92
N TRP A 104 -17.48 -12.16 -7.32
CA TRP A 104 -16.80 -11.00 -7.90
C TRP A 104 -15.86 -10.32 -6.90
N ALA A 105 -16.16 -10.39 -5.60
CA ALA A 105 -15.27 -9.87 -4.57
C ALA A 105 -13.92 -10.59 -4.55
N LEU A 106 -13.93 -11.92 -4.68
CA LEU A 106 -12.72 -12.74 -4.73
C LEU A 106 -11.94 -12.49 -6.01
N LEU A 107 -12.63 -12.32 -7.15
CA LEU A 107 -12.00 -12.00 -8.43
C LEU A 107 -11.33 -10.61 -8.38
N LEU A 108 -12.04 -9.58 -7.91
CA LEU A 108 -11.50 -8.22 -7.80
C LEU A 108 -10.36 -8.14 -6.78
N GLY A 109 -10.52 -8.76 -5.61
CA GLY A 109 -9.50 -8.82 -4.57
C GLY A 109 -8.28 -9.60 -5.04
N GLY A 110 -8.48 -10.77 -5.65
CA GLY A 110 -7.41 -11.59 -6.22
C GLY A 110 -6.67 -10.87 -7.36
N ALA A 111 -7.38 -10.19 -8.26
CA ALA A 111 -6.78 -9.40 -9.32
C ALA A 111 -5.98 -8.22 -8.77
N GLY A 112 -6.50 -7.50 -7.76
CA GLY A 112 -5.78 -6.41 -7.08
C GLY A 112 -4.52 -6.90 -6.36
N THR A 113 -4.60 -8.02 -5.64
CA THR A 113 -3.45 -8.65 -4.98
C THR A 113 -2.40 -9.09 -5.98
N ALA A 114 -2.81 -9.78 -7.06
CA ALA A 114 -1.90 -10.18 -8.12
C ALA A 114 -1.25 -8.96 -8.79
N SER A 115 -2.02 -7.91 -9.05
CA SER A 115 -1.55 -6.66 -9.64
C SER A 115 -0.48 -5.99 -8.78
N ALA A 116 -0.70 -5.92 -7.46
CA ALA A 116 0.27 -5.38 -6.51
C ALA A 116 1.57 -6.18 -6.50
N LEU A 117 1.47 -7.52 -6.45
CA LEU A 117 2.65 -8.39 -6.44
C LEU A 117 3.41 -8.38 -7.77
N ILE A 118 2.70 -8.42 -8.90
CA ILE A 118 3.33 -8.33 -10.23
C ILE A 118 4.03 -6.99 -10.37
N SER A 119 3.38 -5.88 -10.01
CA SER A 119 4.00 -4.55 -10.08
C SER A 119 5.22 -4.46 -9.16
N LEU A 120 5.17 -5.04 -7.95
CA LEU A 120 6.31 -5.13 -7.05
C LEU A 120 7.49 -5.83 -7.72
N PHE A 121 7.31 -7.05 -8.24
CA PHE A 121 8.41 -7.82 -8.82
C PHE A 121 8.90 -7.25 -10.16
N SER A 122 8.00 -6.76 -11.01
CA SER A 122 8.35 -6.11 -12.28
C SER A 122 9.19 -4.86 -12.04
N ASN A 123 8.75 -3.97 -11.15
CA ASN A 123 9.47 -2.74 -10.86
C ASN A 123 10.80 -3.00 -10.15
N LEU A 124 10.89 -3.99 -9.25
CA LEU A 124 12.18 -4.41 -8.68
C LEU A 124 13.13 -4.92 -9.76
N GLY A 125 12.63 -5.67 -10.74
CA GLY A 125 13.43 -6.16 -11.87
C GLY A 125 13.90 -5.04 -12.80
N ILE A 126 13.07 -4.03 -13.04
CA ILE A 126 13.42 -2.82 -13.82
C ILE A 126 14.44 -1.99 -13.04
N ASP A 127 14.19 -1.73 -11.75
CA ASP A 127 15.05 -0.95 -10.88
C ASP A 127 16.45 -1.57 -10.75
N GLN A 128 16.57 -2.89 -10.59
CA GLN A 128 17.87 -3.55 -10.56
C GLN A 128 18.68 -3.37 -11.86
N ARG A 129 18.00 -3.30 -13.02
CA ARG A 129 18.65 -3.08 -14.33
C ARG A 129 19.00 -1.60 -14.54
N THR A 130 18.18 -0.68 -14.02
CA THR A 130 18.36 0.76 -14.18
C THR A 130 19.28 1.36 -13.12
N ALA A 131 19.34 0.80 -11.91
CA ALA A 131 20.25 1.22 -10.84
C ALA A 131 21.73 0.90 -11.15
N GLU A 132 22.01 0.03 -12.13
CA GLU A 132 23.34 -0.09 -12.74
C GLU A 132 23.68 1.10 -13.66
N LEU A 133 22.69 1.91 -14.06
CA LEU A 133 22.82 3.01 -15.04
C LEU A 133 22.66 4.42 -14.44
N VAL A 134 21.92 4.60 -13.34
CA VAL A 134 21.69 5.93 -12.73
C VAL A 134 21.73 5.82 -11.20
N GLU A 135 22.70 6.50 -10.58
CA GLU A 135 22.73 6.70 -9.12
C GLU A 135 21.59 7.64 -8.69
N GLY A 136 20.50 7.07 -8.16
CA GLY A 136 19.77 7.74 -7.08
C GLY A 136 18.41 8.38 -7.36
N GLU A 137 17.76 8.17 -8.50
CA GLU A 137 16.35 8.57 -8.66
C GLU A 137 15.45 7.33 -8.87
N ALA A 138 14.62 7.06 -7.86
CA ALA A 138 13.57 6.05 -7.96
C ALA A 138 12.63 6.40 -9.13
N ILE A 139 12.14 5.37 -9.83
CA ILE A 139 11.10 5.53 -10.84
C ILE A 139 9.85 6.06 -10.13
N GLY A 140 9.64 7.38 -10.16
CA GLY A 140 8.53 8.04 -9.48
C GLY A 140 7.18 7.59 -10.02
N TYR A 141 6.17 7.51 -9.16
CA TYR A 141 4.81 7.20 -9.57
C TYR A 141 4.29 8.26 -10.56
N PRO A 142 3.36 7.91 -11.45
CA PRO A 142 2.69 8.90 -12.29
C PRO A 142 2.01 9.95 -11.41
N ALA A 143 2.49 11.19 -11.48
CA ALA A 143 1.90 12.32 -10.77
C ALA A 143 1.00 13.13 -11.71
N TRP A 144 -0.19 13.49 -11.25
CA TRP A 144 -1.09 14.38 -11.99
C TRP A 144 -1.60 15.49 -11.07
N ALA A 145 -1.43 16.74 -11.52
CA ALA A 145 -1.85 17.94 -10.78
C ALA A 145 -1.31 18.07 -9.35
N GLY A 146 -0.14 17.48 -9.07
CA GLY A 146 0.49 17.49 -7.74
C GLY A 146 0.00 16.40 -6.79
N PHE A 147 -0.86 15.50 -7.26
CA PHE A 147 -1.21 14.26 -6.55
C PHE A 147 -0.46 13.10 -7.17
N GLU A 148 0.17 12.29 -6.34
CA GLU A 148 0.75 11.02 -6.75
C GLU A 148 -0.33 9.95 -6.78
N LEU A 149 -0.22 8.97 -7.68
CA LEU A 149 -1.16 7.84 -7.72
C LEU A 149 -1.26 7.13 -6.36
N GLU A 150 -0.16 7.11 -5.60
CA GLU A 150 -0.13 6.55 -4.26
C GLU A 150 -0.92 7.35 -3.21
N ASP A 151 -1.15 8.65 -3.41
CA ASP A 151 -1.93 9.49 -2.48
C ASP A 151 -3.41 9.07 -2.44
N GLY A 152 -3.89 8.41 -3.50
CA GLY A 152 -5.24 7.87 -3.58
C GLY A 152 -5.56 6.89 -2.45
N ILE A 153 -4.54 6.26 -1.85
CA ILE A 153 -4.75 5.32 -0.75
C ILE A 153 -5.22 5.98 0.54
N TYR A 154 -4.89 7.26 0.75
CA TYR A 154 -5.35 8.02 1.92
C TYR A 154 -6.87 8.20 1.92
N LEU A 155 -7.52 8.08 0.75
CA LEU A 155 -8.98 8.14 0.64
C LEU A 155 -9.67 6.93 1.27
N ILE A 156 -8.97 5.81 1.50
CA ILE A 156 -9.60 4.61 2.05
C ILE A 156 -10.24 4.88 3.42
N ALA A 157 -9.61 5.68 4.29
CA ALA A 157 -10.16 6.01 5.60
C ALA A 157 -11.47 6.83 5.52
N PRO A 158 -11.50 8.05 4.94
CA PRO A 158 -12.73 8.82 4.87
C PRO A 158 -13.82 8.11 4.05
N VAL A 159 -13.46 7.39 3.00
CA VAL A 159 -14.44 6.62 2.21
C VAL A 159 -15.06 5.48 3.03
N THR A 160 -14.24 4.76 3.80
CA THR A 160 -14.74 3.69 4.68
C THR A 160 -15.66 4.25 5.76
N TRP A 161 -15.24 5.34 6.42
CA TRP A 161 -16.03 5.97 7.49
C TRP A 161 -17.35 6.56 7.01
N LEU A 162 -17.43 6.96 5.74
CA LEU A 162 -18.67 7.43 5.11
C LEU A 162 -19.54 6.30 4.54
N GLY A 163 -19.13 5.03 4.68
CA GLY A 163 -19.88 3.87 4.21
C GLY A 163 -19.75 3.58 2.71
N PHE A 164 -18.79 4.21 2.03
CA PHE A 164 -18.55 4.02 0.58
C PHE A 164 -17.44 3.00 0.29
N LEU A 165 -17.18 2.07 1.21
CA LEU A 165 -16.09 1.10 1.07
C LEU A 165 -16.23 0.22 -0.18
N THR A 166 -17.42 -0.29 -0.45
CA THR A 166 -17.67 -1.17 -1.60
C THR A 166 -17.44 -0.52 -2.97
N PRO A 167 -18.02 0.66 -3.29
CA PRO A 167 -17.73 1.31 -4.57
C PRO A 167 -16.25 1.69 -4.69
N PHE A 168 -15.59 2.06 -3.59
CA PHE A 168 -14.15 2.30 -3.59
C PHE A 168 -13.34 1.03 -3.88
N PHE A 169 -13.67 -0.10 -3.25
CA PHE A 169 -13.01 -1.38 -3.52
C PHE A 169 -13.12 -1.80 -4.99
N VAL A 170 -14.31 -1.65 -5.59
CA VAL A 170 -14.51 -1.95 -7.01
C VAL A 170 -13.65 -1.04 -7.89
N ALA A 171 -13.68 0.29 -7.64
CA ALA A 171 -12.89 1.26 -8.39
C ALA A 171 -11.38 1.01 -8.25
N ALA A 172 -10.91 0.75 -7.03
CA ALA A 172 -9.52 0.45 -6.73
C ALA A 172 -9.06 -0.87 -7.38
N GLY A 173 -9.89 -1.92 -7.38
CA GLY A 173 -9.58 -3.20 -8.02
C GLY A 173 -9.46 -3.08 -9.54
N ILE A 174 -10.35 -2.32 -10.18
CA ILE A 174 -10.26 -2.00 -11.62
C ILE A 174 -8.98 -1.19 -11.89
N GLY A 175 -8.73 -0.14 -11.11
CA GLY A 175 -7.55 0.71 -11.23
C GLY A 175 -6.24 -0.07 -11.10
N ALA A 176 -6.14 -0.96 -10.10
CA ALA A 176 -4.98 -1.81 -9.88
C ALA A 176 -4.71 -2.74 -11.07
N THR A 177 -5.77 -3.31 -11.66
CA THR A 177 -5.66 -4.18 -12.84
C THR A 177 -5.14 -3.40 -14.05
N ILE A 178 -5.69 -2.20 -14.29
CA ILE A 178 -5.23 -1.32 -15.38
C ILE A 178 -3.76 -0.92 -15.17
N TYR A 179 -3.40 -0.53 -13.95
CA TYR A 179 -2.02 -0.17 -13.61
C TYR A 179 -1.06 -1.34 -13.83
N CYS A 180 -1.41 -2.55 -13.38
CA CYS A 180 -0.59 -3.74 -13.62
C CYS A 180 -0.37 -4.00 -15.12
N LEU A 181 -1.42 -3.87 -15.94
CA LEU A 181 -1.27 -4.01 -17.39
C LEU A 181 -0.35 -2.94 -17.97
N TRP A 182 -0.45 -1.70 -17.51
CA TRP A 182 0.46 -0.64 -17.93
C TRP A 182 1.92 -0.94 -17.56
N THR A 183 2.18 -1.36 -16.32
CA THR A 183 3.51 -1.71 -15.81
C THR A 183 4.18 -2.87 -16.54
N ILE A 184 3.40 -3.85 -17.03
CA ILE A 184 3.94 -4.98 -17.82
C ILE A 184 4.39 -4.52 -19.22
N TRP A 185 3.77 -3.48 -19.76
CA TRP A 185 4.01 -3.01 -21.14
C TRP A 185 5.01 -1.85 -21.23
N SER A 186 5.38 -1.25 -20.10
CA SER A 186 6.42 -0.20 -19.97
C SER A 186 7.79 -0.80 -19.73
#